data_AF-A0A847Y8A5-F1
#
_entry.id   AF-A0A847Y8A5-F1
#
_cell.length_a   1.000
_cell.length_b   1.000
_cell.length_c   1.000
_cell.angle_alpha   90.00
_cell.angle_beta   90.00
_cell.angle_gamma   90.00
#
_symmetry.space_group_name_H-M   'P 1'
#
loop_
_entity.id
_entity.type
_entity.pdbx_description
1 polymer ?
#
loop_
_entity_poly.entity_id
_entity_poly.type
_entity_poly.pdbx_seq_one_letter_code
_entity_poly.pdbx_strand_id
1 'polypeptide(L)'
;MRWLSLVVAGTLFFGGTEAWGQWSSQPNIFGGYDVTGPGGQRWSGRRNIFGGTDWSGPNGRSWSSQPNIFGGYDVTGPGGQRWSSRRNIFGGTDWSGP
;
A
#
# COMPACT_ATOMS: atom_id res chain seq x y z
N MET A 1 19.17 -3.73 -3.14
CA MET A 1 18.01 -3.09 -3.79
C MET A 1 16.87 -3.02 -2.77
N ARG A 2 16.71 -1.91 -2.04
CA ARG A 2 15.73 -1.78 -0.92
C ARG A 2 14.85 -0.53 -1.00
N TRP A 3 14.62 -0.02 -2.21
CA TRP A 3 13.84 1.22 -2.43
C TRP A 3 12.61 1.04 -3.32
N LEU A 4 12.42 -0.12 -3.99
CA LEU A 4 11.32 -0.29 -4.95
C LEU A 4 9.97 -0.68 -4.33
N SER A 5 9.90 -1.06 -3.06
CA SER A 5 8.65 -1.56 -2.47
C SER A 5 7.70 -0.45 -1.97
N LEU A 6 8.15 0.81 -1.89
CA LEU A 6 7.35 1.92 -1.33
C LEU A 6 6.71 2.81 -2.41
N VAL A 7 7.32 2.91 -3.60
CA VAL A 7 6.81 3.78 -4.67
C VAL A 7 5.54 3.21 -5.29
N VAL A 8 5.44 1.88 -5.44
CA VAL A 8 4.27 1.24 -6.05
C VAL A 8 3.03 1.37 -5.15
N ALA A 9 3.20 1.37 -3.81
CA ALA A 9 2.09 1.68 -2.92
C ALA A 9 1.71 3.16 -2.96
N GLY A 10 2.72 4.03 -3.01
CA GLY A 10 2.63 5.49 -3.11
C GLY A 10 1.77 5.99 -4.27
N THR A 11 1.95 5.41 -5.45
CA THR A 11 1.32 5.88 -6.70
C THR A 11 -0.01 5.21 -7.04
N LEU A 12 -0.27 4.00 -6.54
CA LEU A 12 -1.46 3.22 -6.95
C LEU A 12 -2.60 3.20 -5.93
N PHE A 13 -2.34 3.43 -4.64
CA PHE A 13 -3.39 3.33 -3.61
C PHE A 13 -3.78 4.68 -3.00
N PHE A 14 -2.84 5.63 -2.88
CA PHE A 14 -3.11 6.91 -2.24
C PHE A 14 -3.50 7.96 -3.29
N GLY A 15 -4.67 7.75 -3.91
CA GLY A 15 -5.21 8.61 -4.97
C GLY A 15 -5.08 10.10 -4.65
N GLY A 16 -4.08 10.71 -5.27
CA GLY A 16 -3.80 12.13 -5.29
C GLY A 16 -3.23 12.47 -6.66
N THR A 17 -4.08 12.97 -7.55
CA THR A 17 -3.61 13.91 -8.55
C THR A 17 -3.13 15.13 -7.76
N GLU A 18 -1.95 15.66 -8.08
CA GLU A 18 -1.36 16.88 -7.49
C GLU A 18 -0.41 16.68 -6.31
N ALA A 19 0.87 16.58 -6.65
CA ALA A 19 1.97 17.46 -6.24
C ALA A 19 3.28 16.68 -6.24
N TRP A 20 4.32 17.27 -6.80
CA TRP A 20 5.72 16.92 -6.52
C TRP A 20 6.05 17.28 -5.06
N GLY A 21 5.33 16.68 -4.11
CA GLY A 21 5.49 16.95 -2.69
C GLY A 21 6.28 15.84 -2.00
N GLN A 22 6.93 16.21 -0.91
CA GLN A 22 7.76 15.27 -0.16
C GLN A 22 6.87 14.25 0.56
N TRP A 23 7.14 12.98 0.31
CA TRP A 23 6.62 11.88 1.10
C TRP A 23 7.66 11.46 2.13
N SER A 24 7.22 11.18 3.34
CA SER A 24 8.05 10.60 4.39
C SER A 24 7.38 9.37 4.98
N SER A 25 8.19 8.43 5.44
CA SER A 25 7.73 7.22 6.10
C SER A 25 8.59 6.94 7.32
N GLN A 26 7.98 6.54 8.42
CA GLN A 26 8.67 6.15 9.64
C GLN A 26 8.03 4.91 10.26
N PRO A 27 8.80 4.01 10.88
CA PRO A 27 8.23 2.91 11.64
C PRO A 27 7.32 3.43 12.77
N ASN A 28 6.25 2.71 13.07
CA ASN A 28 5.36 3.03 14.19
C ASN A 28 5.34 1.92 15.25
N ILE A 29 4.74 2.20 16.40
CA ILE A 29 4.67 1.28 17.55
C ILE A 29 3.85 0.02 17.28
N PHE A 30 3.09 -0.02 16.18
CA PHE A 30 2.25 -1.16 15.79
C PHE A 30 2.97 -2.14 14.85
N GLY A 31 4.29 -1.99 14.70
CA GLY A 31 5.10 -2.86 13.83
C GLY A 31 4.87 -2.64 12.34
N GLY A 32 4.28 -1.49 11.97
CA GLY A 32 4.15 -1.02 10.59
C GLY A 32 4.83 0.33 10.39
N TYR A 33 4.24 1.16 9.53
CA TYR A 33 4.80 2.46 9.16
C TYR A 33 3.72 3.53 9.13
N ASP A 34 4.06 4.72 9.61
CA ASP A 34 3.31 5.93 9.35
C ASP A 34 3.92 6.63 8.13
N VAL A 35 3.06 7.03 7.19
CA VAL A 35 3.43 7.73 5.96
C VAL A 35 2.75 9.09 5.95
N THR A 36 3.54 10.14 5.75
CA THR A 36 3.03 11.50 5.56
C THR A 36 3.27 11.92 4.12
N GLY A 37 2.22 12.37 3.46
CA GLY A 37 2.24 12.86 2.10
C GLY A 37 2.07 14.37 2.00
N PRO A 38 2.05 14.90 0.76
CA PRO A 38 1.79 16.29 0.46
C PRO A 38 0.47 16.76 1.07
N GLY A 39 0.39 18.03 1.48
CA GLY A 39 -0.80 18.58 2.12
C GLY A 39 -1.09 18.02 3.53
N GLY A 40 -0.10 17.37 4.16
CA GLY A 40 -0.22 16.84 5.53
C GLY A 40 -1.08 15.58 5.63
N GLN A 41 -1.38 14.92 4.51
CA GLN A 41 -2.11 13.65 4.51
C GLN A 41 -1.32 12.59 5.28
N ARG A 42 -1.95 11.93 6.25
CA ARG A 42 -1.32 10.91 7.07
C ARG A 42 -1.98 9.56 6.90
N TRP A 43 -1.12 8.55 6.83
CA TRP A 43 -1.45 7.16 6.61
C TRP A 43 -0.76 6.35 7.69
N SER A 44 -1.47 5.40 8.29
CA SER A 44 -0.89 4.49 9.28
C SER A 44 -1.12 3.06 8.85
N GLY A 45 -0.02 2.35 8.65
CA GLY A 45 0.02 0.94 8.32
C GLY A 45 0.36 0.12 9.55
N ARG A 46 -0.27 -1.04 9.69
CA ARG A 46 0.06 -2.07 10.70
C ARG A 46 -0.04 -3.46 10.09
N ARG A 47 0.77 -4.40 10.57
CA ARG A 47 0.62 -5.80 10.14
C ARG A 47 -0.72 -6.35 10.61
N ASN A 48 -1.38 -7.13 9.76
CA ASN A 48 -2.60 -7.83 10.10
C ASN A 48 -2.34 -9.33 10.35
N ILE A 49 -3.35 -10.02 10.88
CA ILE A 49 -3.26 -11.44 11.24
C ILE A 49 -3.13 -12.37 10.03
N PHE A 50 -3.43 -11.87 8.82
CA PHE A 50 -3.35 -12.62 7.57
C PHE A 50 -1.96 -12.55 6.93
N GLY A 51 -0.99 -11.91 7.60
CA GLY A 51 0.38 -11.78 7.12
C GLY A 51 0.59 -10.66 6.10
N GLY A 52 -0.41 -9.79 5.88
CA GLY A 52 -0.26 -8.55 5.12
C GLY A 52 -0.35 -7.32 6.02
N THR A 53 -0.85 -6.22 5.45
CA THR A 53 -0.86 -4.91 6.12
C THR A 53 -2.22 -4.24 5.97
N ASP A 54 -2.75 -3.73 7.08
CA ASP A 54 -3.89 -2.83 7.08
C ASP A 54 -3.40 -1.38 7.12
N TRP A 55 -3.92 -0.56 6.22
CA TRP A 55 -3.67 0.87 6.15
C TRP A 55 -4.94 1.66 6.45
N SER A 56 -4.83 2.64 7.34
CA SER A 56 -5.85 3.66 7.57
C SER A 56 -5.32 5.02 7.14
N GLY A 57 -6.14 5.81 6.45
CA GLY A 57 -5.76 7.15 6.03
C GLY A 57 -6.87 8.18 6.20
N PRO A 58 -6.71 9.35 5.55
CA PRO A 58 -7.65 10.46 5.67
C PRO A 58 -9.05 10.08 5.17
N ASN A 59 -10.06 10.77 5.69
CA ASN A 59 -11.47 10.62 5.28
C ASN A 59 -12.00 9.18 5.41
N GLY A 60 -11.51 8.42 6.39
CA GLY A 60 -11.94 7.04 6.64
C GLY A 60 -11.52 6.03 5.56
N ARG A 61 -10.67 6.43 4.61
CA ARG A 61 -10.19 5.53 3.58
C ARG A 61 -9.29 4.47 4.22
N SER A 62 -9.51 3.21 3.87
CA SER A 62 -8.74 2.08 4.39
C SER A 62 -8.43 1.07 3.29
N TRP A 63 -7.29 0.41 3.45
CA TRP A 63 -6.82 -0.67 2.60
C TRP A 63 -6.39 -1.83 3.48
N SER A 64 -6.55 -3.05 2.98
CA SER A 64 -6.05 -4.25 3.63
C SER A 64 -5.41 -5.13 2.56
N SER A 65 -4.23 -5.65 2.86
CA SER A 65 -3.55 -6.61 2.01
C SER A 65 -3.35 -7.95 2.71
N GLN A 66 -3.24 -9.01 1.92
CA GLN A 66 -2.87 -10.34 2.39
C GLN A 66 -2.11 -11.09 1.28
N PRO A 67 -1.16 -11.97 1.61
CA PRO A 67 -0.52 -12.84 0.63
C PRO A 67 -1.56 -13.73 -0.09
N ASN A 68 -1.32 -14.03 -1.36
CA ASN A 68 -2.17 -14.94 -2.14
C ASN A 68 -1.41 -16.17 -2.64
N ILE A 69 -2.14 -17.15 -3.17
CA ILE A 69 -1.58 -18.43 -3.62
C ILE A 69 -0.65 -18.32 -4.85
N PHE A 70 -0.65 -17.17 -5.52
CA PHE A 70 0.19 -16.91 -6.69
C PHE A 70 1.54 -16.28 -6.32
N GLY A 71 1.86 -16.23 -5.02
CA GLY A 71 3.11 -15.69 -4.51
C GLY A 71 3.20 -14.16 -4.57
N GLY A 72 2.06 -13.48 -4.70
CA GLY A 72 1.91 -12.04 -4.53
C GLY A 72 0.93 -11.71 -3.41
N TYR A 73 0.17 -10.62 -3.59
CA TYR A 73 -0.77 -10.09 -2.60
C TYR A 73 -2.11 -9.74 -3.23
N ASP A 74 -3.19 -10.01 -2.50
CA ASP A 74 -4.51 -9.42 -2.74
C ASP A 74 -4.65 -8.17 -1.88
N VAL A 75 -5.23 -7.10 -2.44
CA VAL A 75 -5.44 -5.82 -1.78
C VAL A 75 -6.90 -5.42 -1.94
N THR A 76 -7.57 -5.15 -0.83
CA THR A 76 -8.91 -4.56 -0.80
C THR A 76 -8.78 -3.09 -0.39
N GLY A 77 -9.40 -2.19 -1.13
CA GLY A 77 -9.42 -0.76 -0.85
C GLY A 77 -10.83 -0.22 -0.55
N PRO A 78 -10.97 1.12 -0.49
CA PRO A 78 -12.24 1.79 -0.27
C PRO A 78 -13.30 1.38 -1.30
N GLY A 79 -14.55 1.28 -0.86
CA GLY A 79 -15.66 0.90 -1.74
C GLY A 79 -15.60 -0.54 -2.26
N GLY A 80 -14.78 -1.41 -1.65
CA GLY A 80 -14.66 -2.82 -2.03
C GLY A 80 -13.84 -3.06 -3.29
N GLN A 81 -13.11 -2.05 -3.77
CA GLN A 81 -12.17 -2.20 -4.88
C GLN A 81 -11.11 -3.26 -4.54
N ARG A 82 -10.77 -4.12 -5.51
CA ARG A 82 -9.85 -5.23 -5.31
C ARG A 82 -8.78 -5.25 -6.38
N TRP A 83 -7.55 -5.39 -5.94
CA TRP A 83 -6.40 -5.66 -6.80
C TRP A 83 -5.74 -6.95 -6.37
N SER A 84 -5.11 -7.63 -7.31
CA SER A 84 -4.28 -8.80 -7.03
C SER A 84 -2.95 -8.65 -7.72
N SER A 85 -1.94 -9.26 -7.14
CA SER A 85 -0.59 -9.27 -7.70
C SER A 85 0.00 -10.66 -7.71
N ARG A 86 0.91 -10.90 -8.66
CA ARG A 86 1.64 -12.16 -8.81
C ARG A 86 3.05 -11.89 -9.33
N ARG A 87 4.00 -12.77 -9.01
CA ARG A 87 5.35 -12.66 -9.59
C ARG A 87 5.31 -12.92 -11.09
N ASN A 88 6.15 -12.22 -11.82
CA ASN A 88 6.35 -12.44 -13.25
C ASN A 88 7.73 -13.05 -13.54
N ILE A 89 7.91 -13.55 -14.76
CA ILE A 89 9.13 -14.24 -15.20
C ILE A 89 10.35 -13.31 -15.32
N PHE A 90 10.14 -11.99 -15.27
CA PHE A 90 11.20 -10.99 -15.32
C PHE A 90 11.72 -10.59 -13.93
N GLY A 91 11.26 -11.28 -12.88
CA GLY A 91 11.64 -11.00 -11.49
C GLY A 91 10.87 -9.83 -10.85
N GLY A 92 9.86 -9.30 -11.53
CA GLY A 92 8.94 -8.29 -11.03
C GLY A 92 7.60 -8.86 -10.57
N THR A 93 6.63 -7.96 -10.40
CA THR A 93 5.27 -8.27 -9.97
C THR A 93 4.27 -7.65 -10.95
N ASP A 94 3.36 -8.47 -11.50
CA ASP A 94 2.22 -8.00 -12.28
C ASP A 94 1.05 -7.69 -11.35
N TRP A 95 0.30 -6.64 -11.66
CA TRP A 95 -0.90 -6.23 -10.92
C TRP A 95 -2.13 -6.30 -11.84
N SER A 96 -3.25 -6.73 -11.27
CA SER A 96 -4.56 -6.71 -11.92
C SER A 96 -5.59 -6.12 -10.97
N GLY A 97 -6.59 -5.43 -11.53
CA GLY A 97 -7.69 -4.82 -10.80
C GLY A 97 -8.60 -4.05 -11.74
N PRO A 98 -9.66 -3.43 -11.22
CA PRO A 98 -10.58 -2.59 -11.98
C PRO A 98 -9.91 -1.35 -12.57
#